data_AF-A0A519TTM9-F1
#
_entry.id   AF-A0A519TTM9-F1
#
_cell.length_a   1.000
_cell.length_b   1.000
_cell.length_c   1.000
_cell.angle_alpha   90.00
_cell.angle_beta   90.00
_cell.angle_gamma   90.00
#
_symmetry.space_group_name_H-M   'P 1'
#
loop_
_entity.id
_entity.type
_entity.pdbx_description
1 polymer ?
#
loop_
_entity_poly.entity_id
_entity_poly.type
_entity_poly.pdbx_seq_one_letter_code
_entity_poly.pdbx_strand_id
1 'polypeptide(L)'
;MKMKIFRIAGASFIFFLWLGLPRLVQAQMSNAKFRAVNRVVSLEKSSKVVRLNEVDSVGLAWILDKEFTEGKIEFDVKGIDKYQGSFLGVAFHGANDTTYQAVYFRPFNFRATDTLRKSHAVQYMSNPNYDWPVLRERFPGIYEKQMPSDIDPNGWFHVKLVILAESVSVYINKSKVPVLETKLLGQTHGKMIGYWVGNGSGGEWKNLKIKKRK
;
A
#
# COMPACT_ATOMS: atom_id res chain seq x y z
N MET A 1 -40.85 32.70 -62.87
CA MET A 1 -41.87 31.77 -62.35
C MET A 1 -41.77 31.76 -60.83
N LYS A 2 -42.77 32.28 -60.11
CA LYS A 2 -42.80 32.34 -58.64
C LYS A 2 -43.17 30.97 -58.08
N MET A 3 -42.46 30.50 -57.05
CA MET A 3 -43.03 29.52 -56.14
C MET A 3 -42.52 29.78 -54.71
N LYS A 4 -43.46 30.15 -53.84
CA LYS A 4 -43.29 30.23 -52.38
C LYS A 4 -43.38 28.82 -51.81
N ILE A 5 -42.48 28.44 -50.92
CA ILE A 5 -42.74 27.37 -49.94
C ILE A 5 -42.33 27.89 -48.56
N PHE A 6 -43.22 27.62 -47.61
CA PHE A 6 -43.24 28.09 -46.23
C PHE A 6 -42.26 27.33 -45.32
N ARG A 7 -41.78 28.08 -44.32
CA ARG A 7 -41.22 27.70 -43.01
C ARG A 7 -41.56 26.31 -42.47
N ILE A 8 -40.56 25.64 -41.87
CA ILE A 8 -40.66 25.08 -40.51
C ILE A 8 -39.34 25.35 -39.79
N ALA A 9 -39.43 26.02 -38.64
CA ALA A 9 -38.35 26.24 -37.70
C ALA A 9 -38.13 24.95 -36.88
N GLY A 10 -36.91 24.42 -36.91
CA GLY A 10 -36.46 23.37 -35.99
C GLY A 10 -35.35 23.94 -35.10
N ALA A 11 -35.71 24.59 -33.99
CA ALA A 11 -34.75 24.92 -32.96
C ALA A 11 -34.50 23.64 -32.14
N SER A 12 -33.42 22.93 -32.45
CA SER A 12 -32.92 21.85 -31.60
C SER A 12 -32.38 22.44 -30.30
N PHE A 13 -33.25 22.55 -29.30
CA PHE A 13 -32.84 22.73 -27.90
C PHE A 13 -32.18 21.42 -27.45
N ILE A 14 -30.86 21.38 -27.52
CA ILE A 14 -30.09 20.34 -26.81
C ILE A 14 -30.22 20.67 -25.33
N PHE A 15 -31.17 20.01 -24.68
CA PHE A 15 -31.22 19.92 -23.22
C PHE A 15 -29.99 19.10 -22.81
N PHE A 16 -28.89 19.79 -22.49
CA PHE A 16 -27.85 19.19 -21.67
C PHE A 16 -28.51 18.93 -20.30
N LEU A 17 -29.01 17.70 -20.12
CA LEU A 17 -29.26 17.17 -18.79
C LEU A 17 -27.91 17.17 -18.09
N TRP A 18 -27.67 18.25 -17.34
CA TRP A 18 -26.66 18.30 -16.32
C TRP A 18 -27.13 17.32 -15.24
N LEU A 19 -26.87 16.03 -15.48
CA LEU A 19 -26.85 15.02 -14.44
C LEU A 19 -25.74 15.49 -13.50
N GLY A 20 -26.13 16.30 -12.52
CA GLY A 20 -25.27 16.67 -11.43
C GLY A 20 -24.67 15.38 -10.92
N LEU A 21 -23.36 15.22 -11.11
CA LEU A 21 -22.60 14.19 -10.43
C LEU A 21 -23.08 14.19 -8.98
N PRO A 22 -23.53 13.02 -8.45
CA PRO A 22 -24.11 13.00 -7.13
C PRO A 22 -23.11 13.65 -6.17
N ARG A 23 -23.58 14.65 -5.42
CA ARG A 23 -22.81 15.42 -4.42
C ARG A 23 -21.99 14.54 -3.46
N LEU A 24 -22.27 13.24 -3.41
CA LEU A 24 -21.49 12.19 -2.75
C LEU A 24 -20.04 12.07 -3.24
N VAL A 25 -19.74 12.29 -4.53
CA VAL A 25 -18.35 12.18 -5.04
C VAL A 25 -17.49 13.37 -4.59
N GLN A 26 -18.08 14.56 -4.48
CA GLN A 26 -17.35 15.77 -4.06
C GLN A 26 -17.16 15.84 -2.53
N ALA A 27 -18.10 15.30 -1.74
CA ALA A 27 -18.11 15.43 -0.28
C ALA A 27 -17.06 14.57 0.46
N GLN A 28 -16.43 13.61 -0.23
CA GLN A 28 -15.43 12.72 0.39
C GLN A 28 -13.99 13.25 0.29
N MET A 29 -13.74 14.31 -0.49
CA MET A 29 -12.38 14.74 -0.87
C MET A 29 -11.77 15.87 -0.05
N SER A 30 -12.48 16.52 0.89
CA SER A 30 -11.96 17.73 1.56
C SER A 30 -11.57 17.57 3.03
N ASN A 31 -11.34 16.34 3.52
CA ASN A 31 -10.78 16.08 4.87
C ASN A 31 -10.08 14.70 5.00
N ALA A 32 -9.86 14.00 3.89
CA ALA A 32 -9.35 12.63 3.92
C ALA A 32 -7.84 12.62 4.17
N LYS A 33 -7.38 12.03 5.28
CA LYS A 33 -5.94 11.80 5.55
C LYS A 33 -5.26 10.87 4.53
N PHE A 34 -6.05 10.19 3.70
CA PHE A 34 -5.59 9.15 2.80
C PHE A 34 -6.26 9.25 1.43
N ARG A 35 -5.49 8.98 0.37
CA ARG A 35 -6.01 8.64 -0.95
C ARG A 35 -5.97 7.12 -1.11
N ALA A 36 -7.14 6.50 -1.10
CA ALA A 36 -7.27 5.05 -1.23
C ALA A 36 -7.20 4.63 -2.69
N VAL A 37 -6.57 3.48 -2.94
CA VAL A 37 -6.54 2.81 -4.24
C VAL A 37 -7.06 1.40 -4.00
N ASN A 38 -8.17 1.05 -4.65
CA ASN A 38 -8.78 -0.28 -4.58
C ASN A 38 -9.06 -0.77 -3.13
N ARG A 39 -9.29 0.15 -2.20
CA ARG A 39 -9.57 -0.14 -0.79
C ARG A 39 -10.52 0.88 -0.19
N VAL A 40 -11.21 0.48 0.87
CA VAL A 40 -11.91 1.36 1.79
C VAL A 40 -11.05 1.52 3.04
N VAL A 41 -10.78 2.77 3.41
CA VAL A 41 -10.04 3.11 4.62
C VAL A 41 -11.05 3.39 5.74
N SER A 42 -10.95 2.67 6.86
CA SER A 42 -11.70 2.99 8.08
C SER A 42 -10.76 3.41 9.21
N LEU A 43 -11.22 4.38 10.02
CA LEU A 43 -10.46 4.96 11.13
C LEU A 43 -11.22 4.75 12.44
N GLU A 44 -10.61 4.03 13.36
CA GLU A 44 -11.13 3.92 14.72
C GLU A 44 -10.60 5.09 15.56
N LYS A 45 -11.48 6.05 15.87
CA LYS A 45 -11.07 7.34 16.49
C LYS A 45 -10.44 7.18 17.88
N SER A 46 -10.91 6.24 18.69
CA SER A 46 -10.42 6.02 20.06
C SER A 46 -9.00 5.44 20.08
N SER A 47 -8.73 4.42 19.27
CA SER A 47 -7.46 3.71 19.23
C SER A 47 -6.48 4.20 18.16
N LYS A 48 -6.93 5.13 17.29
CA LYS A 48 -6.19 5.65 16.13
C LYS A 48 -5.74 4.54 15.17
N VAL A 49 -6.49 3.44 15.11
CA VAL A 49 -6.25 2.34 14.18
C VAL A 49 -6.79 2.71 12.79
N VAL A 50 -5.95 2.52 11.79
CA VAL A 50 -6.30 2.58 10.37
C VAL A 50 -6.52 1.16 9.88
N ARG A 51 -7.63 0.89 9.20
CA ARG A 51 -7.90 -0.41 8.58
C ARG A 51 -8.13 -0.29 7.09
N LEU A 52 -7.65 -1.29 6.35
CA LEU A 52 -8.00 -1.53 4.95
C LEU A 52 -8.79 -2.84 4.87
N ASN A 53 -9.89 -2.83 4.10
CA ASN A 53 -10.73 -4.01 3.90
C ASN A 53 -10.07 -5.07 3.00
N GLU A 54 -10.52 -6.32 3.12
CA GLU A 54 -10.15 -7.42 2.23
C GLU A 54 -10.94 -7.32 0.92
N VAL A 55 -10.25 -7.07 -0.19
CA VAL A 55 -10.79 -7.16 -1.55
C VAL A 55 -9.70 -7.65 -2.51
N ASP A 56 -10.11 -8.09 -3.69
CA ASP A 56 -9.19 -8.52 -4.75
C ASP A 56 -8.30 -7.39 -5.24
N SER A 57 -7.19 -7.78 -5.86
CA SER A 57 -6.09 -6.92 -6.33
C SER A 57 -5.33 -6.20 -5.21
N VAL A 58 -4.17 -5.65 -5.57
CA VAL A 58 -3.35 -4.83 -4.67
C VAL A 58 -4.14 -3.60 -4.21
N GLY A 59 -3.93 -3.19 -2.97
CA GLY A 59 -4.55 -2.03 -2.36
C GLY A 59 -3.52 -1.10 -1.74
N LEU A 60 -3.77 0.21 -1.85
CA LEU A 60 -2.94 1.26 -1.26
C LEU A 60 -3.80 2.26 -0.49
N ALA A 61 -3.22 2.86 0.53
CA ALA A 61 -3.72 4.09 1.13
C ALA A 61 -2.57 5.08 1.26
N TRP A 62 -2.41 5.92 0.24
CA TRP A 62 -1.40 6.98 0.22
C TRP A 62 -1.73 8.03 1.26
N ILE A 63 -0.76 8.39 2.09
CA ILE A 63 -0.93 9.39 3.12
C ILE A 63 -0.77 10.77 2.48
N LEU A 64 -1.82 11.59 2.53
CA LEU A 64 -1.77 12.93 1.97
C LEU A 64 -0.83 13.83 2.80
N ASP A 65 -0.25 14.84 2.14
CA ASP A 65 0.66 15.82 2.73
C ASP A 65 1.89 15.21 3.43
N LYS A 66 2.27 13.98 3.04
CA LYS A 66 3.48 13.29 3.49
C LYS A 66 4.30 12.83 2.29
N GLU A 67 5.51 13.35 2.24
CA GLU A 67 6.55 12.89 1.33
C GLU A 67 7.64 12.15 2.11
N PHE A 68 8.31 11.20 1.47
CA PHE A 68 9.44 10.45 2.04
C PHE A 68 10.46 10.07 0.96
N THR A 69 11.75 10.16 1.30
CA THR A 69 12.89 9.77 0.44
C THR A 69 13.90 8.94 1.23
N GLU A 70 14.44 9.47 2.32
CA GLU A 70 15.34 8.72 3.19
C GLU A 70 14.96 8.95 4.65
N GLY A 71 15.30 7.98 5.49
CA GLY A 71 15.14 8.06 6.93
C GLY A 71 14.47 6.82 7.51
N LYS A 72 13.54 7.05 8.44
CA LYS A 72 12.90 5.99 9.22
C LYS A 72 11.39 6.04 9.09
N ILE A 73 10.79 4.87 8.94
CA ILE A 73 9.33 4.66 8.99
C ILE A 73 9.10 3.65 10.11
N GLU A 74 8.37 4.06 11.14
CA GLU A 74 8.03 3.21 12.29
C GLU A 74 6.51 3.09 12.40
N PHE A 75 5.99 1.90 12.62
CA PHE A 75 4.56 1.65 12.75
C PHE A 75 4.29 0.34 13.48
N ASP A 76 3.11 0.22 14.08
CA ASP A 76 2.59 -1.09 14.49
C ASP A 76 1.65 -1.59 13.40
N VAL A 77 1.72 -2.89 13.11
CA VAL A 77 0.88 -3.55 12.12
C VAL A 77 0.32 -4.85 12.67
N LYS A 78 -0.91 -5.19 12.24
CA LYS A 78 -1.58 -6.44 12.57
C LYS A 78 -2.25 -6.98 11.32
N GLY A 79 -1.93 -8.23 10.99
CA GLY A 79 -2.62 -9.01 9.97
C GLY A 79 -3.30 -10.21 10.60
N ILE A 80 -3.60 -11.20 9.76
CA ILE A 80 -4.22 -12.46 10.18
C ILE A 80 -3.45 -13.68 9.67
N ASP A 81 -3.54 -14.79 10.38
CA ASP A 81 -3.03 -16.09 9.98
C ASP A 81 -3.98 -16.77 8.99
N LYS A 82 -4.09 -16.18 7.79
CA LYS A 82 -4.91 -16.69 6.68
C LYS A 82 -4.00 -16.99 5.51
N TYR A 83 -3.81 -18.27 5.19
CA TYR A 83 -2.92 -18.69 4.11
C TYR A 83 -3.31 -18.02 2.79
N GLN A 84 -2.36 -17.31 2.18
CA GLN A 84 -2.55 -16.52 0.96
C GLN A 84 -3.66 -15.43 1.03
N GLY A 85 -4.05 -15.00 2.23
CA GLY A 85 -5.07 -13.97 2.43
C GLY A 85 -4.64 -12.82 3.36
N SER A 86 -3.33 -12.68 3.60
CA SER A 86 -2.80 -11.68 4.52
C SER A 86 -1.41 -11.24 4.07
N PHE A 87 -1.39 -10.27 3.18
CA PHE A 87 -0.22 -9.57 2.69
C PHE A 87 -0.37 -8.10 3.03
N LEU A 88 0.46 -7.58 3.94
CA LEU A 88 0.28 -6.21 4.44
C LEU A 88 1.59 -5.57 4.87
N GLY A 89 1.69 -4.26 4.73
CA GLY A 89 2.89 -3.50 5.05
C GLY A 89 2.77 -2.03 4.68
N VAL A 90 3.86 -1.46 4.17
CA VAL A 90 3.91 -0.06 3.72
C VAL A 90 4.52 0.04 2.33
N ALA A 91 3.96 0.95 1.54
CA ALA A 91 4.54 1.42 0.29
C ALA A 91 5.27 2.74 0.52
N PHE A 92 6.39 2.92 -0.16
CA PHE A 92 7.21 4.13 -0.14
C PHE A 92 7.81 4.39 -1.51
N HIS A 93 8.35 5.60 -1.70
CA HIS A 93 8.79 6.11 -3.00
C HIS A 93 7.73 5.92 -4.10
N GLY A 94 6.45 6.07 -3.76
CA GLY A 94 5.39 5.97 -4.76
C GLY A 94 5.45 7.15 -5.72
N ALA A 95 5.57 6.86 -7.02
CA ALA A 95 5.43 7.84 -8.09
C ALA A 95 3.99 7.91 -8.60
N ASN A 96 3.30 6.77 -8.58
CA ASN A 96 1.88 6.62 -8.87
C ASN A 96 1.36 5.33 -8.20
N ASP A 97 0.16 4.89 -8.57
CA ASP A 97 -0.53 3.76 -7.95
C ASP A 97 0.02 2.38 -8.37
N THR A 98 0.92 2.33 -9.35
CA THR A 98 1.53 1.10 -9.88
C THR A 98 3.05 1.08 -9.80
N THR A 99 3.68 2.23 -9.52
CA THR A 99 5.13 2.40 -9.46
C THR A 99 5.54 2.89 -8.07
N TYR A 100 5.99 1.95 -7.24
CA TYR A 100 6.35 2.18 -5.85
C TYR A 100 7.23 1.04 -5.33
N GLN A 101 7.83 1.25 -4.17
CA GLN A 101 8.53 0.22 -3.42
C GLN A 101 7.69 -0.19 -2.23
N ALA A 102 7.79 -1.44 -1.79
CA ALA A 102 7.03 -1.92 -0.64
C ALA A 102 7.86 -2.87 0.23
N VAL A 103 7.67 -2.75 1.54
CA VAL A 103 8.00 -3.81 2.50
C VAL A 103 6.70 -4.32 3.08
N TYR A 104 6.50 -5.63 3.00
CA TYR A 104 5.28 -6.27 3.51
C TYR A 104 5.57 -7.61 4.16
N PHE A 105 4.57 -8.08 4.91
CA PHE A 105 4.64 -9.28 5.73
C PHE A 105 3.56 -10.27 5.31
N ARG A 106 3.85 -11.55 5.55
CA ARG A 106 2.95 -12.69 5.35
C ARG A 106 2.77 -13.39 6.69
N PRO A 107 1.85 -12.92 7.57
CA PRO A 107 1.69 -13.48 8.91
C PRO A 107 1.48 -15.00 8.91
N PHE A 108 0.77 -15.51 7.90
CA PHE A 108 0.55 -16.95 7.69
C PHE A 108 1.80 -17.81 7.41
N ASN A 109 2.99 -17.18 7.32
CA ASN A 109 4.27 -17.86 7.21
C ASN A 109 5.13 -17.73 8.50
N PHE A 110 4.75 -16.92 9.49
CA PHE A 110 5.59 -16.65 10.67
C PHE A 110 5.90 -17.90 11.48
N ARG A 111 4.91 -18.80 11.58
CA ARG A 111 4.99 -20.07 12.31
C ARG A 111 4.79 -21.29 11.41
N ALA A 112 5.02 -21.14 10.10
CA ALA A 112 4.90 -22.25 9.16
C ALA A 112 5.88 -23.38 9.53
N THR A 113 5.40 -24.62 9.46
CA THR A 113 6.22 -25.83 9.66
C THR A 113 7.11 -26.12 8.46
N ASP A 114 6.61 -25.82 7.26
CA ASP A 114 7.39 -25.87 6.03
C ASP A 114 8.47 -24.77 6.02
N THR A 115 9.73 -25.19 5.90
CA THR A 115 10.90 -24.31 6.02
C THR A 115 10.97 -23.28 4.89
N LEU A 116 10.56 -23.67 3.68
CA LEU A 116 10.53 -22.79 2.51
C LEU A 116 9.51 -21.68 2.72
N ARG A 117 8.27 -22.01 3.09
CA ARG A 117 7.24 -21.02 3.46
C ARG A 117 7.71 -20.12 4.58
N LYS A 118 8.31 -20.68 5.63
CA LYS A 118 8.82 -19.91 6.76
C LYS A 118 9.85 -18.87 6.32
N SER A 119 10.67 -19.19 5.32
CA SER A 119 11.65 -18.26 4.72
C SER A 119 11.03 -17.10 3.92
N HIS A 120 9.73 -17.15 3.65
CA HIS A 120 8.98 -16.17 2.85
C HIS A 120 8.01 -15.35 3.72
N ALA A 121 8.47 -14.82 4.85
CA ALA A 121 7.61 -14.16 5.85
C ALA A 121 7.61 -12.63 5.76
N VAL A 122 8.76 -12.02 5.49
CA VAL A 122 8.92 -10.59 5.16
C VAL A 122 9.47 -10.48 3.74
N GLN A 123 9.00 -9.48 2.97
CA GLN A 123 9.42 -9.24 1.61
C GLN A 123 9.66 -7.74 1.38
N TYR A 124 10.74 -7.41 0.69
CA TYR A 124 10.91 -6.14 -0.02
C TYR A 124 10.67 -6.36 -1.52
N MET A 125 10.04 -5.38 -2.19
CA MET A 125 9.84 -5.38 -3.64
C MET A 125 9.82 -3.96 -4.22
N SER A 126 10.02 -3.84 -5.54
CA SER A 126 9.99 -2.57 -6.27
C SER A 126 9.19 -2.73 -7.57
N ASN A 127 7.94 -2.27 -7.55
CA ASN A 127 7.05 -2.35 -8.70
C ASN A 127 7.42 -1.27 -9.75
N PRO A 128 7.26 -1.56 -11.06
CA PRO A 128 6.66 -2.78 -11.61
C PRO A 128 7.64 -3.92 -11.94
N ASN A 129 8.94 -3.64 -12.01
CA ASN A 129 9.90 -4.57 -12.63
C ASN A 129 10.45 -5.63 -11.66
N TYR A 130 10.30 -5.43 -10.35
CA TYR A 130 10.84 -6.27 -9.30
C TYR A 130 9.77 -6.62 -8.27
N ASP A 131 8.67 -7.20 -8.75
CA ASP A 131 7.64 -7.78 -7.90
C ASP A 131 8.10 -9.14 -7.32
N TRP A 132 7.31 -9.69 -6.39
CA TRP A 132 7.76 -10.87 -5.64
C TRP A 132 8.00 -12.13 -6.51
N PRO A 133 7.24 -12.45 -7.57
CA PRO A 133 7.52 -13.62 -8.41
C PRO A 133 8.87 -13.46 -9.11
N VAL A 134 9.12 -12.31 -9.74
CA VAL A 134 10.38 -12.02 -10.43
C VAL A 134 11.56 -12.10 -9.46
N LEU A 135 11.40 -11.55 -8.26
CA LEU A 135 12.45 -11.57 -7.25
C LEU A 135 12.76 -12.98 -6.74
N ARG A 136 11.73 -13.80 -6.51
CA ARG A 136 11.95 -15.17 -6.03
C ARG A 136 12.61 -16.05 -7.09
N GLU A 137 12.24 -15.86 -8.36
CA GLU A 137 12.82 -16.59 -9.48
C GLU A 137 14.28 -16.19 -9.73
N ARG A 138 14.57 -14.88 -9.80
CA ARG A 138 15.87 -14.37 -10.24
C ARG A 138 16.86 -14.11 -9.11
N PHE A 139 16.37 -13.87 -7.90
CA PHE A 139 17.16 -13.46 -6.73
C PHE A 139 16.69 -14.19 -5.45
N PRO A 140 16.66 -15.53 -5.47
CA PRO A 140 16.05 -16.32 -4.40
C PRO A 140 16.68 -16.02 -3.04
N GLY A 141 15.83 -15.73 -2.05
CA GLY A 141 16.24 -15.50 -0.65
C GLY A 141 16.97 -14.19 -0.37
N ILE A 142 17.12 -13.29 -1.35
CA ILE A 142 17.80 -11.99 -1.18
C ILE A 142 16.85 -10.92 -0.64
N TYR A 143 15.60 -10.90 -1.15
CA TYR A 143 14.62 -9.84 -0.85
C TYR A 143 13.50 -10.31 0.06
N GLU A 144 13.64 -11.49 0.64
CA GLU A 144 12.69 -12.07 1.57
C GLU A 144 13.40 -12.86 2.66
N LYS A 145 12.78 -12.92 3.84
CA LYS A 145 13.33 -13.65 4.98
C LYS A 145 12.25 -14.20 5.88
N GLN A 146 12.65 -15.13 6.75
CA GLN A 146 11.84 -15.57 7.88
C GLN A 146 11.69 -14.47 8.93
N MET A 147 10.57 -14.52 9.64
CA MET A 147 10.30 -13.70 10.82
C MET A 147 10.65 -14.48 12.10
N PRO A 148 10.96 -13.79 13.22
CA PRO A 148 11.09 -14.43 14.52
C PRO A 148 9.82 -15.22 14.88
N SER A 149 9.99 -16.44 15.40
CA SER A 149 8.86 -17.37 15.64
C SER A 149 7.99 -17.00 16.83
N ASP A 150 8.49 -16.14 17.73
CA ASP A 150 7.76 -15.61 18.88
C ASP A 150 6.68 -14.59 18.48
N ILE A 151 6.76 -14.02 17.27
CA ILE A 151 5.73 -13.11 16.75
C ILE A 151 4.42 -13.88 16.53
N ASP A 152 3.34 -13.37 17.11
CA ASP A 152 1.99 -13.87 16.88
C ASP A 152 1.50 -13.44 15.48
N PRO A 153 1.15 -14.37 14.57
CA PRO A 153 0.65 -14.02 13.25
C PRO A 153 -0.70 -13.29 13.26
N ASN A 154 -1.46 -13.35 14.36
CA ASN A 154 -2.69 -12.59 14.56
C ASN A 154 -2.51 -11.39 15.51
N GLY A 155 -1.28 -11.13 15.96
CA GLY A 155 -0.96 -10.10 16.93
C GLY A 155 -0.47 -8.79 16.30
N TRP A 156 -0.47 -7.73 17.10
CA TRP A 156 0.25 -6.51 16.77
C TRP A 156 1.76 -6.75 16.92
N PHE A 157 2.54 -6.32 15.94
CA PHE A 157 3.99 -6.23 16.06
C PHE A 157 4.48 -4.87 15.56
N HIS A 158 5.61 -4.43 16.10
CA HIS A 158 6.21 -3.15 15.75
C HIS A 158 7.23 -3.34 14.64
N VAL A 159 7.22 -2.44 13.66
CA VAL A 159 8.12 -2.43 12.51
C VAL A 159 8.84 -1.10 12.46
N LYS A 160 10.15 -1.15 12.26
CA LYS A 160 10.97 0.00 11.90
C LYS A 160 11.69 -0.30 10.60
N LEU A 161 11.42 0.50 9.59
CA LEU A 161 12.20 0.54 8.35
C LEU A 161 13.25 1.63 8.46
N VAL A 162 14.48 1.32 8.10
CA VAL A 162 15.54 2.30 7.84
C VAL A 162 15.82 2.26 6.35
N ILE A 163 15.55 3.37 5.68
CA ILE A 163 15.70 3.51 4.22
C ILE A 163 16.76 4.58 3.98
N LEU A 164 17.82 4.19 3.29
CA LEU A 164 18.94 5.04 2.88
C LEU A 164 18.98 5.07 1.35
N ALA A 165 19.88 5.88 0.79
CA ALA A 165 20.02 6.04 -0.67
C ALA A 165 20.01 4.73 -1.47
N GLU A 166 20.64 3.67 -0.94
CA GLU A 166 20.82 2.40 -1.66
C GLU A 166 20.31 1.17 -0.89
N SER A 167 19.77 1.32 0.32
CA SER A 167 19.40 0.18 1.15
C SER A 167 18.11 0.35 1.93
N VAL A 168 17.50 -0.79 2.24
CA VAL A 168 16.40 -0.92 3.20
C VAL A 168 16.72 -1.99 4.22
N SER A 169 16.55 -1.63 5.50
CA SER A 169 16.68 -2.55 6.62
C SER A 169 15.38 -2.58 7.42
N VAL A 170 14.89 -3.79 7.70
CA VAL A 170 13.63 -4.06 8.41
C VAL A 170 13.95 -4.57 9.81
N TYR A 171 13.48 -3.87 10.83
CA TYR A 171 13.62 -4.27 12.23
C TYR A 171 12.25 -4.56 12.82
N ILE A 172 12.18 -5.61 13.64
CA ILE A 172 10.94 -6.05 14.28
C ILE A 172 11.05 -5.86 15.79
N ASN A 173 9.97 -5.36 16.39
CA ASN A 173 9.87 -5.06 17.80
C ASN A 173 11.05 -4.20 18.29
N LYS A 174 11.70 -4.61 19.38
CA LYS A 174 12.84 -3.91 19.97
C LYS A 174 14.18 -4.48 19.48
N SER A 175 14.19 -5.31 18.43
CA SER A 175 15.42 -5.91 17.92
C SER A 175 16.39 -4.84 17.42
N LYS A 176 17.67 -5.02 17.77
CA LYS A 176 18.79 -4.22 17.24
C LYS A 176 19.35 -4.79 15.93
N VAL A 177 18.99 -6.03 15.59
CA VAL A 177 19.42 -6.72 14.36
C VAL A 177 18.25 -6.72 13.37
N PRO A 178 18.47 -6.31 12.11
CA PRO A 178 17.40 -6.35 11.11
C PRO A 178 17.07 -7.80 10.73
N VAL A 179 15.79 -8.08 10.49
CA VAL A 179 15.34 -9.37 9.94
C VAL A 179 15.57 -9.47 8.44
N LEU A 180 15.61 -8.31 7.75
CA LEU A 180 15.92 -8.20 6.34
C LEU A 180 16.75 -6.94 6.15
N GLU A 181 17.86 -7.05 5.42
CA GLU A 181 18.68 -5.93 4.98
C GLU A 181 19.09 -6.21 3.54
N THR A 182 18.78 -5.29 2.64
CA THR A 182 18.99 -5.48 1.21
C THR A 182 19.13 -4.16 0.47
N LYS A 183 19.59 -4.23 -0.78
CA LYS A 183 19.69 -3.07 -1.66
C LYS A 183 18.31 -2.65 -2.16
N LEU A 184 18.12 -1.35 -2.33
CA LEU A 184 16.97 -0.84 -3.07
C LEU A 184 17.10 -1.20 -4.56
N LEU A 185 15.97 -1.45 -5.19
CA LEU A 185 15.88 -1.86 -6.59
C LEU A 185 15.23 -0.77 -7.44
N GLY A 186 15.94 -0.35 -8.47
CA GLY A 186 15.50 0.69 -9.39
C GLY A 186 15.34 2.05 -8.72
N GLN A 187 14.84 3.01 -9.51
CA GLN A 187 14.50 4.35 -9.05
C GLN A 187 13.07 4.63 -9.49
N THR A 188 12.16 4.76 -8.53
CA THR A 188 10.78 5.16 -8.82
C THR A 188 10.66 6.67 -8.95
N HIS A 189 11.63 7.45 -8.41
CA HIS A 189 11.62 8.91 -8.29
C HIS A 189 10.40 9.50 -7.55
N GLY A 190 9.58 8.63 -6.96
CA GLY A 190 8.40 9.00 -6.20
C GLY A 190 8.73 9.37 -4.77
N LYS A 191 7.80 10.10 -4.14
CA LYS A 191 7.91 10.52 -2.73
C LYS A 191 6.72 10.09 -1.90
N MET A 192 5.69 9.49 -2.50
CA MET A 192 4.51 9.07 -1.75
C MET A 192 4.86 7.93 -0.79
N ILE A 193 4.19 7.94 0.36
CA ILE A 193 4.24 6.91 1.38
C ILE A 193 2.81 6.52 1.77
N GLY A 194 2.57 5.24 2.01
CA GLY A 194 1.23 4.75 2.29
C GLY A 194 1.21 3.36 2.90
N TYR A 195 0.03 2.95 3.34
CA TYR A 195 -0.22 1.55 3.72
C TYR A 195 -0.43 0.72 2.46
N TRP A 196 0.04 -0.53 2.50
CA TRP A 196 0.01 -1.44 1.36
C TRP A 196 -0.58 -2.78 1.77
N VAL A 197 -1.42 -3.34 0.90
CA VAL A 197 -1.94 -4.70 1.01
C VAL A 197 -1.93 -5.42 -0.33
N GLY A 198 -1.65 -6.72 -0.30
CA GLY A 198 -1.70 -7.57 -1.49
C GLY A 198 -3.11 -8.01 -1.87
N ASN A 199 -3.19 -8.86 -2.91
CA ASN A 199 -4.43 -9.46 -3.37
C ASN A 199 -5.20 -10.14 -2.23
N GLY A 200 -6.52 -9.91 -2.15
CA GLY A 200 -7.40 -10.55 -1.18
C GLY A 200 -7.09 -10.19 0.28
N SER A 201 -6.25 -9.18 0.53
CA SER A 201 -5.76 -8.85 1.87
C SER A 201 -6.29 -7.52 2.38
N GLY A 202 -6.57 -7.51 3.69
CA GLY A 202 -6.76 -6.32 4.50
C GLY A 202 -5.60 -6.18 5.50
N GLY A 203 -5.76 -5.28 6.46
CA GLY A 203 -4.78 -5.09 7.52
C GLY A 203 -5.13 -3.94 8.45
N GLU A 204 -4.42 -3.87 9.57
CA GLU A 204 -4.54 -2.77 10.52
C GLU A 204 -3.18 -2.15 10.83
N TRP A 205 -3.15 -0.81 10.95
CA TRP A 205 -1.96 -0.04 11.30
C TRP A 205 -2.27 0.97 12.40
N LYS A 206 -1.27 1.27 13.22
CA LYS A 206 -1.30 2.41 14.15
C LYS A 206 0.11 2.93 14.43
N ASN A 207 0.19 4.04 15.17
CA ASN A 207 1.44 4.60 15.67
C ASN A 207 2.49 4.93 14.60
N LEU A 208 2.04 5.30 13.38
CA LEU A 208 2.94 5.70 12.30
C LEU A 208 3.79 6.91 12.71
N LYS A 209 5.11 6.77 12.57
CA LYS A 209 6.09 7.84 12.72
C LYS A 209 7.02 7.83 11.51
N ILE A 210 7.21 9.00 10.92
CA ILE A 210 8.12 9.19 9.79
C ILE A 210 9.17 10.20 10.21
N LYS A 211 10.44 9.81 10.18
CA LYS A 211 11.57 10.68 10.44
C LYS A 211 12.45 10.74 9.21
N LYS A 212 12.39 11.85 8.48
CA LYS A 212 13.27 12.09 7.33
C LYS A 212 14.72 12.19 7.78
N ARG A 213 15.64 11.68 6.96
CA ARG A 213 17.06 12.02 7.06
C ARG A 213 17.21 13.50 6.65
N LYS A 214 18.00 14.24 7.44
CA LYS A 214 18.36 15.64 7.12
C LYS A 214 19.45 15.65 6.08
#